data_AF-A0A833DA54-F1
#
_entry.id   AF-A0A833DA54-F1
#
_cell.length_a   1.000
_cell.length_b   1.000
_cell.length_c   1.000
_cell.angle_alpha   90.00
_cell.angle_beta   90.00
_cell.angle_gamma   90.00
#
_symmetry.space_group_name_H-M   'P 1'
#
loop_
_entity.id
_entity.type
_entity.pdbx_description
1 polymer ?
#
loop_
_entity_poly.entity_id
_entity_poly.type
_entity_poly.pdbx_seq_one_letter_code
_entity_poly.pdbx_strand_id
1 'polypeptide(L)'
;MVKMPRTVKRYSPAAGKHTEHTVERVKKRRASELKWGQRRFRRVTAGYRGFPRPKPSGEKPTRRVNLIYRCTETGKAHSPSGQRARKFELIDK
;
A
#
# COMPACT_ATOMS: atom_id res chain seq x y z
N MET A 1 -0.17 3.27 19.49
CA MET A 1 0.77 2.37 18.77
C MET A 1 -0.02 1.14 18.38
N VAL A 2 0.01 0.72 17.12
CA VAL A 2 -0.76 -0.46 16.67
C VAL A 2 0.21 -1.62 16.51
N LYS A 3 -0.07 -2.72 17.21
CA LYS A 3 0.70 -3.95 17.21
C LYS A 3 -0.14 -5.04 16.55
N MET A 4 0.43 -5.74 15.57
CA MET A 4 -0.26 -6.81 14.86
C MET A 4 0.63 -8.06 14.78
N PRO A 5 0.08 -9.27 14.99
CA PRO A 5 0.86 -10.50 14.79
C PRO A 5 1.21 -10.70 13.32
N ARG A 6 2.32 -11.39 13.06
CA ARG A 6 2.76 -11.73 11.69
C ARG A 6 1.94 -12.84 11.03
N THR A 7 1.25 -13.66 11.82
CA THR A 7 0.34 -14.71 11.34
C THR A 7 -1.07 -14.49 11.88
N VAL A 8 -2.06 -14.53 10.99
CA VAL A 8 -3.48 -14.38 11.34
C VAL A 8 -4.34 -15.37 10.57
N LYS A 9 -5.37 -15.92 11.21
CA LYS A 9 -6.40 -16.69 10.51
C LYS A 9 -7.41 -15.75 9.88
N ARG A 10 -7.63 -15.88 8.57
CA ARG A 10 -8.53 -15.01 7.81
C ARG A 10 -9.14 -15.76 6.63
N TYR A 11 -10.28 -15.28 6.14
CA TYR A 11 -10.87 -15.78 4.91
C TYR A 11 -9.95 -15.49 3.72
N SER A 12 -9.62 -16.54 2.93
CA SER A 12 -8.92 -16.42 1.66
C SER A 12 -9.93 -16.46 0.52
N PRO A 13 -10.09 -15.37 -0.26
CA PRO A 13 -10.97 -15.36 -1.44
C PRO A 13 -10.56 -16.39 -2.51
N ALA A 14 -9.29 -16.79 -2.51
CA ALA A 14 -8.75 -17.75 -3.47
C ALA A 14 -9.10 -19.21 -3.13
N ALA A 15 -9.19 -19.52 -1.83
CA ALA A 15 -9.44 -20.88 -1.34
C ALA A 15 -10.89 -21.09 -0.91
N GLY A 16 -11.68 -20.01 -0.75
CA GLY A 16 -13.07 -20.08 -0.30
C GLY A 16 -13.24 -20.47 1.18
N LYS A 17 -12.15 -20.52 1.95
CA LYS A 17 -12.14 -20.94 3.37
C LYS A 17 -11.22 -20.05 4.21
N HIS A 18 -11.33 -20.19 5.54
CA HIS A 18 -10.45 -19.51 6.49
C HIS A 18 -9.13 -20.26 6.60
N THR A 19 -8.03 -19.61 6.22
CA THR A 19 -6.68 -20.18 6.26
C THR A 19 -5.75 -19.28 7.07
N GLU A 20 -4.56 -19.78 7.35
CA GLU A 20 -3.48 -18.96 7.91
C GLU A 20 -2.93 -18.03 6.83
N HIS A 21 -2.69 -16.78 7.24
CA HIS A 21 -2.17 -15.73 6.38
C HIS A 21 -0.99 -15.04 7.05
N THR A 22 0.06 -14.85 6.27
CA THR A 22 1.21 -14.03 6.65
C THR A 22 0.90 -12.56 6.37
N VAL A 23 1.12 -11.71 7.37
CA VAL A 23 0.90 -10.26 7.29
C VAL A 23 2.17 -9.57 6.82
N GLU A 24 2.09 -8.94 5.65
CA GLU A 24 3.19 -8.16 5.08
C GLU A 24 2.85 -6.67 5.06
N ARG A 25 3.78 -5.83 5.51
CA ARG A 25 3.68 -4.37 5.36
C ARG A 25 4.36 -3.94 4.07
N VAL A 26 3.57 -3.39 3.14
CA VAL A 26 4.08 -3.02 1.82
C VAL A 26 4.39 -1.53 1.72
N LYS A 27 5.57 -1.23 1.17
CA LYS A 27 6.01 0.12 0.82
C LYS A 27 5.50 0.50 -0.57
N LYS A 28 5.16 1.76 -0.77
CA LYS A 28 4.81 2.29 -2.10
C LYS A 28 6.04 2.19 -3.01
N ARG A 29 5.88 1.60 -4.20
CA ARG A 29 6.92 1.53 -5.22
C ARG A 29 7.11 2.88 -5.92
N ARG A 30 8.29 3.11 -6.49
CA ARG A 30 8.58 4.28 -7.34
C ARG A 30 7.60 4.30 -8.52
N ALA A 31 7.11 5.49 -8.87
CA ALA A 31 6.26 5.66 -10.03
C ALA A 31 7.04 5.36 -11.32
N SER A 32 6.45 4.58 -12.23
CA SER A 32 7.08 4.25 -13.52
C SER A 32 7.03 5.45 -14.47
N GLU A 33 8.13 5.66 -15.18
CA GLU A 33 8.34 6.80 -16.07
C GLU A 33 7.53 6.71 -17.37
N LEU A 34 7.22 5.49 -17.81
CA LEU A 34 6.51 5.21 -19.05
C LEU A 34 4.98 5.29 -18.89
N LYS A 35 4.47 5.46 -17.67
CA LYS A 35 3.03 5.61 -17.44
C LYS A 35 2.51 6.86 -18.14
N TRP A 36 1.33 6.74 -18.75
CA TRP A 36 0.74 7.80 -19.57
C TRP A 36 0.67 9.16 -18.85
N GLY A 37 0.29 9.17 -17.57
CA GLY A 37 0.25 10.39 -16.76
C GLY A 37 1.62 11.06 -16.58
N GLN A 38 2.66 10.25 -16.35
CA GLN A 38 4.03 10.76 -16.18
C GLN A 38 4.58 11.31 -17.51
N ARG A 39 4.31 10.62 -18.63
CA ARG A 39 4.66 11.10 -19.98
C ARG A 39 3.99 12.45 -20.28
N ARG A 40 2.68 12.57 -20.00
CA ARG A 40 1.94 13.84 -20.17
C ARG A 40 2.50 14.95 -19.29
N PHE A 41 2.80 14.66 -18.02
CA PHE A 41 3.37 15.63 -17.09
C PHE A 41 4.73 16.14 -17.57
N ARG A 42 5.62 15.24 -18.00
CA ARG A 42 6.94 15.62 -18.55
C ARG A 42 6.83 16.46 -19.81
N ARG A 43 5.93 16.11 -20.74
CA ARG A 43 5.67 16.90 -21.96
C ARG A 43 5.23 18.33 -21.65
N VAL A 44 4.37 18.50 -20.64
CA VAL A 44 3.87 19.84 -20.27
C VAL A 44 4.92 20.64 -19.50
N THR A 45 5.75 19.97 -18.70
CA THR A 45 6.82 20.61 -17.90
C THR A 45 8.06 20.94 -18.72
N ALA A 46 8.22 20.38 -19.93
CA ALA A 46 9.37 20.63 -20.78
C ALA A 46 9.38 22.07 -21.34
N GLY A 47 10.59 22.65 -21.44
CA GLY A 47 10.82 24.01 -21.91
C GLY A 47 10.55 25.07 -20.84
N TYR A 48 10.37 26.33 -21.27
CA TYR A 48 10.11 27.47 -20.39
C TYR A 48 8.64 27.55 -19.99
N ARG A 49 8.20 26.58 -19.19
CA ARG A 49 6.82 26.48 -18.69
C ARG A 49 6.81 26.42 -17.18
N GLY A 50 5.80 27.03 -16.57
CA GLY A 50 5.56 26.92 -15.12
C GLY A 50 5.14 25.52 -14.70
N PHE A 51 5.03 25.31 -13.38
CA PHE A 51 4.55 24.04 -12.84
C PHE A 51 3.06 23.83 -13.16
N PRO A 52 2.67 22.78 -13.90
CA PRO A 52 1.37 22.73 -14.58
C PRO A 52 0.17 22.38 -13.68
N ARG A 53 0.37 22.10 -12.39
CA ARG A 53 -0.68 21.66 -11.46
C ARG A 53 -0.47 22.31 -10.10
N PRO A 54 -1.51 22.70 -9.35
CA PRO A 54 -1.31 23.17 -7.98
C PRO A 54 -0.70 22.06 -7.11
N LYS A 55 0.28 22.42 -6.27
CA LYS A 55 0.87 21.48 -5.31
C LYS A 55 -0.08 21.35 -4.12
N PRO A 56 -0.49 20.13 -3.73
CA PRO A 56 -1.35 19.96 -2.56
C PRO A 56 -0.59 20.37 -1.29
N SER A 57 -1.21 21.19 -0.46
CA SER A 57 -0.73 21.58 0.87
C SER A 57 -1.53 20.85 1.97
N GLY A 58 -0.89 20.63 3.13
CA GLY A 58 -1.52 19.96 4.27
C GLY A 58 -1.33 18.44 4.27
N GLU A 59 -0.34 17.97 5.04
CA GLU A 59 -0.19 16.55 5.30
C GLU A 59 -1.03 16.12 6.51
N LYS A 60 -1.85 15.07 6.33
CA LYS A 60 -2.61 14.48 7.44
C LYS A 60 -1.64 13.85 8.45
N PRO A 61 -1.84 14.01 9.78
CA PRO A 61 -0.94 13.47 10.81
C PRO A 61 -0.76 11.95 10.79
N THR A 62 -1.72 11.22 10.20
CA THR A 62 -1.69 9.76 10.07
C THR A 62 -1.98 9.32 8.65
N ARG A 63 -1.39 8.18 8.27
CA ARG A 63 -1.66 7.48 7.00
C ARG A 63 -2.24 6.10 7.29
N ARG A 64 -2.98 5.54 6.34
CA ARG A 64 -3.43 4.15 6.40
C ARG A 64 -2.25 3.23 6.15
N VAL A 65 -2.13 2.17 6.94
CA VAL A 65 -1.10 1.16 6.74
C VAL A 65 -1.54 0.23 5.62
N ASN A 66 -0.73 0.13 4.56
CA ASN A 66 -0.97 -0.83 3.48
C ASN A 66 -0.45 -2.20 3.92
N LEU A 67 -1.39 -3.10 4.18
CA LEU A 67 -1.13 -4.49 4.54
C LEU A 67 -1.49 -5.39 3.37
N ILE A 68 -0.72 -6.46 3.21
CA ILE A 68 -1.04 -7.57 2.32
C ILE A 68 -1.09 -8.84 3.17
N TYR A 69 -2.17 -9.60 3.02
CA TYR A 69 -2.27 -10.94 3.60
C TYR A 69 -1.96 -11.96 2.53
N ARG A 70 -0.90 -12.74 2.76
CA ARG A 70 -0.50 -13.82 1.86
C ARG A 70 -0.98 -15.15 2.43
N CYS A 71 -1.84 -15.84 1.70
CA CYS A 71 -2.36 -17.15 2.09
C CYS A 71 -1.23 -18.18 2.03
N THR A 72 -1.06 -18.98 3.08
CA THR A 72 -0.03 -20.04 3.12
C THR A 72 -0.34 -21.18 2.14
N GLU A 73 -1.61 -21.52 1.95
CA GLU A 73 -2.03 -22.65 1.11
C GLU A 73 -1.99 -22.34 -0.39
N THR A 74 -2.46 -21.15 -0.79
CA THR A 74 -2.59 -20.79 -2.23
C THR A 74 -1.48 -19.86 -2.71
N GLY A 75 -0.70 -19.28 -1.80
CA GLY A 75 0.29 -18.25 -2.10
C GLY A 75 -0.28 -16.91 -2.60
N LYS A 76 -1.58 -16.85 -2.90
CA LYS A 76 -2.26 -15.64 -3.37
C LYS A 76 -2.39 -14.64 -2.23
N ALA A 77 -2.29 -13.37 -2.60
CA ALA A 77 -2.30 -12.27 -1.66
C ALA A 77 -3.53 -11.38 -1.88
N HIS A 78 -4.10 -10.89 -0.80
CA HIS A 78 -5.21 -9.93 -0.85
C HIS A 78 -5.00 -8.78 0.13
N SER A 79 -5.48 -7.59 -0.22
CA SER A 79 -5.32 -6.38 0.59
C SER A 79 -6.62 -6.03 1.32
N PRO A 80 -6.63 -5.93 2.66
CA PRO A 80 -7.75 -5.36 3.40
C PRO A 80 -7.80 -3.84 3.29
N SER A 81 -8.89 -3.26 3.79
CA SER A 81 -8.87 -1.88 4.25
C SER A 81 -7.88 -1.71 5.41
N GLY A 82 -6.90 -0.82 5.24
CA GLY A 82 -5.91 -0.51 6.26
C GLY A 82 -6.43 0.44 7.33
N GLN A 83 -5.97 0.25 8.57
CA GLN A 83 -6.22 1.19 9.68
C GLN A 83 -5.24 2.37 9.63
N ARG A 84 -5.68 3.55 10.10
CA ARG A 84 -4.79 4.71 10.28
C ARG A 84 -3.95 4.53 11.53
N ALA A 85 -2.64 4.66 11.42
CA ALA A 85 -1.74 4.57 12.57
C ALA A 85 -0.57 5.57 12.45
N ARG A 86 -0.10 6.09 13.59
CA ARG A 86 1.16 6.87 13.66
C ARG A 86 2.39 5.95 13.65
N LYS A 87 2.36 4.89 14.46
CA LYS A 87 3.39 3.84 14.54
C LYS A 87 2.70 2.47 14.44
N PHE A 88 3.25 1.59 13.61
CA PHE A 88 2.75 0.24 13.34
C PHE A 88 3.91 -0.75 13.41
N GLU A 89 3.76 -1.76 14.27
CA GLU A 89 4.77 -2.79 14.57
C GLU A 89 4.18 -4.18 14.32
N LEU A 90 4.96 -5.05 13.68
CA LEU A 90 4.66 -6.45 13.52
C LEU A 90 5.36 -7.23 14.62
N ILE A 91 4.61 -8.01 15.38
CA ILE A 91 5.13 -8.85 16.47
C ILE A 91 5.20 -10.28 15.98
N ASP A 92 6.38 -10.91 16.12
CA ASP A 92 6.52 -12.35 16.07
C ASP A 92 5.96 -12.92 17.38
N LYS A 93 5.04 -13.88 17.24
CA LYS A 93 4.41 -14.55 18.38
C LYS A 93 5.38 -15.54 19.00
#